data_AF-A0A076L2J3-F1
#
_entry.id   AF-A0A076L2J3-F1
#
_cell.length_a   1.000
_cell.length_b   1.000
_cell.length_c   1.000
_cell.angle_alpha   90.00
_cell.angle_beta   90.00
_cell.angle_gamma   90.00
#
_symmetry.space_group_name_H-M   'P 1'
#
loop_
_entity.id
_entity.type
_entity.pdbx_description
1 polymer ?
#
loop_
_entity_poly.entity_id
_entity_poly.type
_entity_poly.pdbx_seq_one_letter_code
_entity_poly.pdbx_strand_id
1 'polypeptide(L)'
;MMCSSVSKHVVQCSIGTASGVKSQACSFRSDEHGSSSVPSSSRRGVLCIATLPCLLPLTHIFASLPANAISVTPATNEYLRIKQEVRKVLSKGKAAGVLRLVFHDAGTFQIDDTTGGMNGSIVYELERPENAGLKKSVLQKAKTQIDAIHPVSWADIISVAGAEAVEVCGGPAIQVRLGRQDSLGPDSEGKLPEETLDASGLKKCFQKKGFSTQELVALSGAHTLGSKGFGSPTSFDNSYYKVLLEKPWISSGGMPSMIGLPSDHALVEDDECLRWIKNYADNENMFFEDFRNAYVKLVNSGVRWNSL
;
A
#
# COMPACT_ATOMS: atom_id res chain seq x y z
N MET A 1 7.22 3.23 -5.45
CA MET A 1 6.64 3.09 -6.81
C MET A 1 7.66 3.49 -7.84
N MET A 2 8.37 4.60 -7.66
CA MET A 2 9.44 4.98 -8.56
C MET A 2 10.67 4.07 -8.42
N CYS A 3 11.38 3.87 -9.53
CA CYS A 3 12.59 3.07 -9.62
C CYS A 3 13.81 3.89 -9.22
N SER A 4 14.67 3.33 -8.38
CA SER A 4 15.94 3.98 -8.06
C SER A 4 16.87 3.95 -9.26
N SER A 5 17.48 5.10 -9.57
CA SER A 5 18.46 5.19 -10.65
C SER A 5 19.74 4.51 -10.16
N VAL A 6 19.90 3.22 -10.47
CA VAL A 6 21.21 2.57 -10.36
C VAL A 6 22.03 3.06 -11.54
N SER A 7 22.62 4.25 -11.39
CA SER A 7 23.64 4.72 -12.32
C SER A 7 24.75 3.68 -12.34
N LYS A 8 25.03 3.10 -13.51
CA LYS A 8 26.15 2.17 -13.74
C LYS A 8 27.48 2.93 -13.60
N HIS A 9 27.81 3.35 -12.39
CA HIS A 9 29.15 3.83 -12.06
C HIS A 9 29.91 2.63 -11.52
N VAL A 10 30.69 2.00 -12.40
CA VAL A 10 31.76 1.08 -11.99
C VAL A 10 32.79 1.95 -11.26
N VAL A 11 32.60 2.12 -9.96
CA VAL A 11 33.62 2.72 -9.09
C VAL A 11 34.62 1.62 -8.79
N GLN A 12 35.73 1.65 -9.52
CA GLN A 12 36.91 0.86 -9.24
C GLN A 12 37.56 1.43 -7.96
N CYS A 13 37.13 0.92 -6.80
CA CYS A 13 37.61 1.40 -5.51
C CYS A 13 38.88 0.63 -5.12
N SER A 14 40.03 1.29 -5.26
CA SER A 14 41.31 0.81 -4.74
C SER A 14 41.28 0.79 -3.21
N ILE A 15 41.62 -0.36 -2.63
CA ILE A 15 41.62 -0.61 -1.18
C ILE A 15 42.85 0.09 -0.57
N GLY A 16 42.62 1.16 0.20
CA GLY A 16 43.57 1.72 1.15
C GLY A 16 43.22 1.24 2.56
N THR A 17 44.08 0.44 3.17
CA THR A 17 43.94 -0.05 4.54
C THR A 17 44.38 1.02 5.53
N ALA A 18 43.53 1.39 6.49
CA ALA A 18 43.93 2.03 7.73
C ALA A 18 43.08 1.51 8.90
N SER A 19 43.78 1.22 9.99
CA SER A 19 43.41 0.38 11.12
C SER A 19 43.06 1.18 12.37
N GLY A 20 42.01 0.74 13.09
CA GLY A 20 41.80 0.82 14.55
C GLY A 20 41.42 2.19 15.16
N VAL A 21 40.84 2.30 16.36
CA VAL A 21 40.40 1.36 17.42
C VAL A 21 39.74 2.22 18.54
N LYS A 22 38.78 1.63 19.31
CA LYS A 22 38.22 2.01 20.66
C LYS A 22 37.32 3.26 20.76
N SER A 23 36.04 3.16 21.17
CA SER A 23 35.40 2.66 22.41
C SER A 23 35.44 3.66 23.57
N GLN A 24 34.28 4.18 24.00
CA GLN A 24 33.96 4.34 25.42
C GLN A 24 32.46 4.50 25.67
N ALA A 25 31.94 3.63 26.53
CA ALA A 25 30.62 3.72 27.15
C ALA A 25 30.67 4.64 28.38
N CYS A 26 29.54 5.24 28.75
CA CYS A 26 29.29 5.65 30.12
C CYS A 26 27.80 5.55 30.47
N SER A 27 27.57 5.44 31.76
CA SER A 27 26.51 4.71 32.45
C SER A 27 25.42 5.62 33.04
N PHE A 28 24.22 5.05 33.18
CA PHE A 28 23.14 5.27 34.16
C PHE A 28 23.07 6.57 34.97
N ARG A 29 21.85 7.13 35.06
CA ARG A 29 21.15 7.22 36.36
C ARG A 29 19.63 7.37 36.17
N SER A 30 18.92 6.53 36.91
CA SER A 30 17.48 6.57 37.16
C SER A 30 17.23 7.47 38.38
N ASP A 31 16.10 8.16 38.41
CA ASP A 31 15.46 8.58 39.66
C ASP A 31 13.93 8.45 39.52
N GLU A 32 13.36 7.61 40.38
CA GLU A 32 11.94 7.51 40.70
C GLU A 32 11.54 8.62 41.68
N HIS A 33 10.29 9.09 41.60
CA HIS A 33 9.41 9.57 42.69
C HIS A 33 7.99 9.54 42.09
N GLY A 34 6.90 9.10 42.72
CA GLY A 34 6.58 8.83 44.12
C GLY A 34 5.09 9.17 44.36
N SER A 35 4.22 8.17 44.20
CA SER A 35 2.92 7.87 44.85
C SER A 35 1.79 8.91 45.14
N SER A 36 0.55 8.41 44.90
CA SER A 36 -0.67 8.52 45.76
C SER A 36 -1.44 9.86 45.78
N SER A 37 -2.76 9.99 46.00
CA SER A 37 -3.87 9.10 46.39
C SER A 37 -5.24 9.77 46.13
N VAL A 38 -6.29 8.94 46.18
CA VAL A 38 -7.75 9.02 45.94
C VAL A 38 -8.50 9.72 47.13
N PRO A 39 -9.86 9.79 47.32
CA PRO A 39 -11.11 9.82 46.51
C PRO A 39 -12.03 11.05 46.81
N SER A 40 -13.20 11.15 46.14
CA SER A 40 -14.45 11.52 46.85
C SER A 40 -15.72 11.10 46.08
N SER A 41 -16.76 10.77 46.85
CA SER A 41 -18.03 10.13 46.50
C SER A 41 -19.24 11.04 46.74
N SER A 42 -20.36 10.84 46.02
CA SER A 42 -21.74 11.00 46.55
C SER A 42 -22.76 10.44 45.53
N ARG A 43 -23.46 9.32 45.79
CA ARG A 43 -24.84 9.16 46.36
C ARG A 43 -25.91 10.00 45.64
N ARG A 44 -27.16 9.57 45.42
CA ARG A 44 -28.00 8.35 45.50
C ARG A 44 -29.35 8.82 44.91
N GLY A 45 -30.11 7.96 44.24
CA GLY A 45 -31.49 8.28 43.84
C GLY A 45 -32.22 7.08 43.29
N VAL A 46 -32.78 6.25 44.19
CA VAL A 46 -33.70 5.15 43.88
C VAL A 46 -35.12 5.69 44.01
N LEU A 47 -35.94 5.57 42.97
CA LEU A 47 -37.38 5.77 43.04
C LEU A 47 -38.09 4.55 42.46
N CYS A 48 -38.69 3.76 43.34
CA CYS A 48 -39.61 2.68 43.00
C CYS A 48 -41.00 3.27 42.75
N ILE A 49 -41.56 3.05 41.56
CA ILE A 49 -42.98 3.23 41.31
C ILE A 49 -43.48 1.94 40.66
N ALA A 50 -44.34 1.23 41.40
CA ALA A 50 -45.01 0.02 40.97
C ALA A 50 -46.23 0.41 40.12
N THR A 51 -46.32 -0.11 38.89
CA THR A 51 -47.56 -0.09 38.10
C THR A 51 -47.74 -1.43 37.37
N LEU A 52 -48.84 -2.10 37.74
CA LEU A 52 -49.62 -3.21 37.15
C LEU A 52 -49.12 -3.92 35.87
N PRO A 53 -49.23 -5.28 35.82
CA PRO A 53 -48.91 -6.07 34.65
C PRO A 53 -50.05 -6.06 33.63
N CYS A 54 -49.83 -5.41 32.48
CA CYS A 54 -50.70 -5.55 31.32
C CYS A 54 -50.18 -6.69 30.45
N LEU A 55 -50.82 -7.86 30.52
CA LEU A 55 -50.55 -9.01 29.66
C LEU A 55 -51.04 -8.71 28.24
N LEU A 56 -50.13 -8.27 27.37
CA LEU A 56 -50.35 -8.26 25.92
C LEU A 56 -49.75 -9.54 25.33
N PRO A 57 -50.45 -10.26 24.44
CA PRO A 57 -49.88 -11.41 23.75
C PRO A 57 -48.75 -10.92 22.84
N LEU A 58 -47.52 -11.37 23.13
CA LEU A 58 -46.39 -11.25 22.23
C LEU A 58 -46.67 -12.09 20.98
N THR A 59 -47.34 -11.50 19.98
CA THR A 59 -47.19 -11.99 18.62
C THR A 59 -45.76 -11.68 18.23
N HIS A 60 -44.92 -12.72 18.19
CA HIS A 60 -43.58 -12.66 17.62
C HIS A 60 -43.70 -12.21 16.16
N ILE A 61 -43.61 -10.91 15.92
CA ILE A 61 -43.17 -10.40 14.63
C ILE A 61 -41.67 -10.72 14.60
N PHE A 62 -41.33 -11.94 14.18
CA PHE A 62 -40.05 -12.16 13.53
C PHE A 62 -40.11 -11.34 12.26
N ALA A 63 -39.74 -10.06 12.36
CA ALA A 63 -39.27 -9.33 11.21
C ALA A 63 -38.05 -10.10 10.73
N SER A 64 -38.25 -10.94 9.71
CA SER A 64 -37.19 -11.51 8.93
C SER A 64 -36.45 -10.34 8.28
N LEU A 65 -35.47 -9.81 9.00
CA LEU A 65 -34.36 -9.12 8.36
C LEU A 65 -33.91 -10.03 7.23
N PRO A 66 -33.85 -9.57 5.97
CA PRO A 66 -33.17 -10.35 4.97
C PRO A 66 -31.72 -10.39 5.44
N ALA A 67 -31.32 -11.53 5.99
CA ALA A 67 -29.93 -11.91 5.95
C ALA A 67 -29.61 -11.88 4.46
N ASN A 68 -28.92 -10.82 4.00
CA ASN A 68 -28.22 -10.82 2.73
C ASN A 68 -27.16 -11.93 2.86
N ALA A 69 -27.58 -13.18 2.74
CA ALA A 69 -26.71 -14.26 2.37
C ALA A 69 -26.25 -13.89 0.96
N ILE A 70 -25.10 -13.22 0.89
CA ILE A 70 -24.38 -13.00 -0.35
C ILE A 70 -24.35 -14.38 -1.01
N SER A 71 -25.03 -14.51 -2.16
CA SER A 71 -24.90 -15.70 -3.01
C SER A 71 -23.41 -15.84 -3.32
N VAL A 72 -22.72 -16.72 -2.59
CA VAL A 72 -21.28 -16.94 -2.74
C VAL A 72 -21.08 -17.59 -4.09
N THR A 73 -20.72 -16.79 -5.09
CA THR A 73 -20.33 -17.32 -6.39
C THR A 73 -18.97 -18.02 -6.28
N PRO A 74 -18.64 -18.96 -7.18
CA PRO A 74 -17.30 -19.56 -7.22
C PRO A 74 -16.18 -18.52 -7.26
N ALA A 75 -16.36 -17.43 -8.02
CA ALA A 75 -15.40 -16.32 -8.09
C ALA A 75 -15.28 -15.57 -6.74
N THR A 76 -16.39 -15.37 -6.02
CA THR A 76 -16.36 -14.81 -4.67
C THR A 76 -15.63 -15.72 -3.69
N ASN A 77 -15.81 -17.04 -3.79
CA ASN A 77 -15.10 -18.02 -2.97
C ASN A 77 -13.59 -17.99 -3.23
N GLU A 78 -13.19 -17.94 -4.51
CA GLU A 78 -11.79 -17.88 -4.91
C GLU A 78 -11.10 -16.60 -4.43
N TYR A 79 -11.71 -15.43 -4.63
CA TYR A 79 -11.17 -14.16 -4.14
C TYR A 79 -10.94 -14.17 -2.62
N LEU A 80 -11.94 -14.65 -1.87
CA LEU A 80 -11.83 -14.75 -0.42
C LEU A 80 -10.71 -15.72 -0.01
N ARG A 81 -10.52 -16.82 -0.73
CA ARG A 81 -9.42 -17.77 -0.49
C ARG A 81 -8.06 -17.14 -0.75
N ILE A 82 -7.88 -16.48 -1.89
CA ILE A 82 -6.61 -15.78 -2.21
C ILE A 82 -6.31 -14.77 -1.10
N LYS A 83 -7.29 -13.93 -0.75
CA LYS A 83 -7.17 -12.94 0.32
C LYS A 83 -6.78 -13.57 1.67
N GLN A 84 -7.41 -14.68 2.06
CA GLN A 84 -7.10 -15.40 3.30
C GLN A 84 -5.69 -15.98 3.32
N GLU A 85 -5.23 -16.63 2.24
CA GLU A 85 -3.88 -17.19 2.17
C GLU A 85 -2.80 -16.09 2.13
N VAL A 86 -3.08 -14.98 1.44
CA VAL A 86 -2.20 -13.80 1.44
C VAL A 86 -2.07 -13.22 2.86
N ARG A 87 -3.17 -13.07 3.61
CA ARG A 87 -3.15 -12.57 5.00
C ARG A 87 -2.22 -13.37 5.92
N LYS A 88 -2.06 -14.68 5.67
CA LYS A 88 -1.16 -15.53 6.47
C LYS A 88 0.32 -15.23 6.25
N VAL A 89 0.69 -14.60 5.13
CA VAL A 89 2.10 -14.35 4.76
C VAL A 89 2.46 -12.85 4.76
N LEU A 90 1.45 -11.98 4.66
CA LEU A 90 1.57 -10.53 4.55
C LEU A 90 1.42 -9.85 5.92
N SER A 91 2.55 -9.53 6.55
CA SER A 91 2.58 -8.62 7.71
C SER A 91 2.57 -7.15 7.25
N LYS A 92 2.17 -6.21 8.13
CA LYS A 92 2.22 -4.77 7.81
C LYS A 92 3.61 -4.31 7.34
N GLY A 93 4.68 -4.83 7.94
CA GLY A 93 6.05 -4.52 7.53
C GLY A 93 6.44 -5.01 6.13
N LYS A 94 5.68 -5.94 5.54
CA LYS A 94 5.86 -6.41 4.15
C LYS A 94 4.96 -5.67 3.16
N ALA A 95 3.97 -4.90 3.62
CA ALA A 95 2.96 -4.26 2.78
C ALA A 95 3.56 -3.33 1.72
N ALA A 96 4.52 -2.49 2.10
CA ALA A 96 5.21 -1.59 1.17
C ALA A 96 5.90 -2.34 0.02
N GLY A 97 6.56 -3.47 0.32
CA GLY A 97 7.22 -4.29 -0.69
C GLY A 97 6.24 -4.98 -1.64
N VAL A 98 5.10 -5.42 -1.13
CA VAL A 98 4.03 -6.03 -1.94
C VAL A 98 3.33 -4.99 -2.82
N LEU A 99 3.01 -3.80 -2.30
CA LEU A 99 2.46 -2.72 -3.12
C LEU A 99 3.42 -2.28 -4.22
N ARG A 100 4.72 -2.22 -3.91
CA ARG A 100 5.74 -1.98 -4.93
C ARG A 100 5.76 -3.10 -5.96
N LEU A 101 5.65 -4.37 -5.56
CA LEU A 101 5.56 -5.50 -6.50
C LEU A 101 4.38 -5.33 -7.47
N VAL A 102 3.20 -4.93 -6.97
CA VAL A 102 2.03 -4.64 -7.83
C VAL A 102 2.32 -3.52 -8.82
N PHE A 103 2.86 -2.39 -8.34
CA PHE A 103 3.15 -1.26 -9.21
C PHE A 103 4.19 -1.61 -10.28
N HIS A 104 5.20 -2.41 -9.94
CA HIS A 104 6.25 -2.78 -10.89
C HIS A 104 5.77 -3.78 -11.94
N ASP A 105 4.81 -4.65 -11.62
CA ASP A 105 4.14 -5.50 -12.61
C ASP A 105 3.21 -4.67 -13.51
N ALA A 106 2.24 -3.96 -12.92
CA ALA A 106 1.27 -3.18 -13.68
C ALA A 106 1.86 -1.98 -14.44
N GLY A 107 2.93 -1.40 -13.90
CA GLY A 107 3.53 -0.16 -14.36
C GLY A 107 4.22 -0.28 -15.70
N THR A 108 4.42 -1.48 -16.24
CA THR A 108 4.96 -1.68 -17.59
C THR A 108 3.94 -1.39 -18.69
N PHE A 109 2.64 -1.26 -18.37
CA PHE A 109 1.62 -0.98 -19.38
C PHE A 109 1.90 0.34 -20.13
N GLN A 110 1.68 0.34 -21.45
CA GLN A 110 1.58 1.55 -22.26
C GLN A 110 0.38 1.43 -23.22
N ILE A 111 -0.32 2.54 -23.45
CA ILE A 111 -1.47 2.58 -24.36
C ILE A 111 -1.05 2.49 -25.83
N ASP A 112 0.11 3.03 -26.18
CA ASP A 112 0.57 3.16 -27.57
C ASP A 112 0.87 1.82 -28.22
N ASP A 113 1.50 0.90 -27.49
CA ASP A 113 1.83 -0.44 -27.96
C ASP A 113 0.95 -1.55 -27.35
N THR A 114 0.09 -1.21 -26.39
CA THR A 114 -0.79 -2.15 -25.66
C THR A 114 -0.05 -3.32 -25.00
N THR A 115 1.23 -3.13 -24.69
CA THR A 115 2.06 -4.15 -24.04
C THR A 115 2.25 -3.84 -22.56
N GLY A 116 2.61 -4.88 -21.80
CA GLY A 116 2.75 -4.85 -20.36
C GLY A 116 1.44 -4.75 -19.60
N GLY A 117 1.53 -4.53 -18.29
CA GLY A 117 0.38 -4.45 -17.39
C GLY A 117 0.37 -5.54 -16.33
N MET A 118 -0.73 -5.63 -15.58
CA MET A 118 -0.86 -6.59 -14.48
C MET A 118 -1.05 -8.01 -15.04
N ASN A 119 0.04 -8.63 -15.45
CA ASN A 119 0.07 -9.91 -16.15
C ASN A 119 1.05 -10.90 -15.47
N GLY A 120 1.61 -10.57 -14.32
CA GLY A 120 2.52 -11.43 -13.58
C GLY A 120 3.93 -11.54 -14.18
N SER A 121 4.28 -10.75 -15.22
CA SER A 121 5.61 -10.77 -15.84
C SER A 121 6.73 -10.48 -14.84
N ILE A 122 6.44 -9.71 -13.77
CA ILE A 122 7.38 -9.35 -12.72
C ILE A 122 8.11 -10.56 -12.12
N VAL A 123 7.50 -11.76 -12.13
CA VAL A 123 8.13 -12.98 -11.61
C VAL A 123 9.32 -13.47 -12.42
N TYR A 124 9.49 -12.94 -13.64
CA TYR A 124 10.61 -13.17 -14.56
C TYR A 124 11.63 -12.01 -14.56
N GLU A 125 11.36 -10.93 -13.82
CA GLU A 125 12.07 -9.66 -13.95
C GLU A 125 12.76 -9.19 -12.66
N LEU A 126 12.73 -10.00 -11.59
CA LEU A 126 13.20 -9.60 -10.27
C LEU A 126 14.69 -9.26 -10.19
N GLU A 127 15.49 -9.74 -11.16
CA GLU A 127 16.93 -9.46 -11.24
C GLU A 127 17.24 -8.09 -11.88
N ARG A 128 16.23 -7.41 -12.45
CA ARG A 128 16.42 -6.10 -13.07
C ARG A 128 16.71 -5.02 -12.02
N PRO A 129 17.60 -4.04 -12.29
CA PRO A 129 17.93 -2.98 -11.34
C PRO A 129 16.72 -2.23 -10.79
N GLU A 130 15.74 -1.93 -11.63
CA GLU A 130 14.49 -1.28 -11.24
C GLU A 130 13.67 -2.08 -10.23
N ASN A 131 13.85 -3.41 -10.18
CA ASN A 131 13.13 -4.34 -9.32
C ASN A 131 13.94 -4.75 -8.09
N ALA A 132 15.11 -4.15 -7.87
CA ALA A 132 16.01 -4.47 -6.77
C ALA A 132 15.26 -4.53 -5.42
N GLY A 133 15.47 -5.62 -4.69
CA GLY A 133 14.84 -5.87 -3.38
C GLY A 133 13.42 -6.46 -3.43
N LEU A 134 12.75 -6.49 -4.59
CA LEU A 134 11.48 -7.21 -4.75
C LEU A 134 11.70 -8.70 -4.77
N LYS A 135 10.76 -9.45 -4.18
CA LYS A 135 10.85 -10.91 -4.09
C LYS A 135 9.47 -11.55 -4.21
N LYS A 136 9.27 -12.44 -5.18
CA LYS A 136 8.06 -13.27 -5.25
C LYS A 136 7.92 -14.24 -4.07
N SER A 137 9.03 -14.55 -3.40
CA SER A 137 9.04 -15.45 -2.23
C SER A 137 8.16 -14.97 -1.08
N VAL A 138 7.82 -13.68 -1.02
CA VAL A 138 6.85 -13.13 -0.07
C VAL A 138 5.46 -13.79 -0.23
N LEU A 139 5.06 -14.09 -1.47
CA LEU A 139 3.75 -14.65 -1.80
C LEU A 139 3.81 -16.15 -2.16
N GLN A 140 5.00 -16.71 -2.34
CA GLN A 140 5.19 -18.09 -2.79
C GLN A 140 4.45 -19.12 -1.94
N LYS A 141 4.47 -18.98 -0.60
CA LYS A 141 3.76 -19.89 0.29
C LYS A 141 2.24 -19.83 0.08
N ALA A 142 1.68 -18.63 -0.06
CA ALA A 142 0.25 -18.47 -0.35
C ALA A 142 -0.09 -19.06 -1.72
N LYS A 143 0.72 -18.77 -2.75
CA LYS A 143 0.56 -19.32 -4.12
C LYS A 143 0.50 -20.84 -4.12
N THR A 144 1.46 -21.50 -3.47
CA THR A 144 1.49 -22.96 -3.39
C THR A 144 0.24 -23.55 -2.70
N GLN A 145 -0.28 -22.91 -1.66
CA GLN A 145 -1.48 -23.40 -0.96
C GLN A 145 -2.75 -23.23 -1.82
N ILE A 146 -2.87 -22.10 -2.54
CA ILE A 146 -4.01 -21.85 -3.42
C ILE A 146 -3.99 -22.82 -4.61
N ASP A 147 -2.84 -22.98 -5.26
CA ASP A 147 -2.67 -23.83 -6.44
C ASP A 147 -2.95 -25.30 -6.17
N ALA A 148 -2.70 -25.77 -4.95
CA ALA A 148 -3.00 -27.14 -4.54
C ALA A 148 -4.51 -27.45 -4.57
N ILE A 149 -5.36 -26.41 -4.57
CA ILE A 149 -6.82 -26.55 -4.64
C ILE A 149 -7.33 -26.17 -6.03
N HIS A 150 -6.96 -24.99 -6.51
CA HIS A 150 -7.28 -24.52 -7.84
C HIS A 150 -6.16 -23.56 -8.30
N PRO A 151 -5.44 -23.87 -9.39
CA PRO A 151 -4.40 -23.00 -9.91
C PRO A 151 -4.89 -21.59 -10.22
N VAL A 152 -4.23 -20.59 -9.66
CA VAL A 152 -4.49 -19.17 -9.95
C VAL A 152 -3.27 -18.54 -10.63
N SER A 153 -3.45 -17.47 -11.38
CA SER A 153 -2.32 -16.76 -11.99
C SER A 153 -1.49 -16.02 -10.94
N TRP A 154 -0.20 -15.80 -11.24
CA TRP A 154 0.64 -14.87 -10.48
C TRP A 154 0.07 -13.45 -10.53
N ALA A 155 -0.46 -13.04 -11.68
CA ALA A 155 -1.13 -11.75 -11.84
C ALA A 155 -2.30 -11.56 -10.84
N ASP A 156 -3.13 -12.58 -10.64
CA ASP A 156 -4.25 -12.53 -9.69
C ASP A 156 -3.78 -12.48 -8.23
N ILE A 157 -2.82 -13.33 -7.83
CA ILE A 157 -2.33 -13.29 -6.44
C ILE A 157 -1.60 -11.98 -6.12
N ILE A 158 -0.82 -11.44 -7.05
CA ILE A 158 -0.06 -10.19 -6.84
C ILE A 158 -1.02 -9.01 -6.69
N SER A 159 -2.01 -8.89 -7.58
CA SER A 159 -3.01 -7.82 -7.51
C SER A 159 -3.90 -7.90 -6.26
N VAL A 160 -4.32 -9.10 -5.84
CA VAL A 160 -5.05 -9.24 -4.56
C VAL A 160 -4.14 -8.92 -3.37
N ALA A 161 -2.86 -9.28 -3.44
CA ALA A 161 -1.94 -9.02 -2.34
C ALA A 161 -1.64 -7.53 -2.13
N GLY A 162 -1.59 -6.72 -3.19
CA GLY A 162 -1.48 -5.27 -3.04
C GLY A 162 -2.73 -4.64 -2.44
N ALA A 163 -3.92 -5.06 -2.86
CA ALA A 163 -5.17 -4.63 -2.24
C ALA A 163 -5.20 -4.97 -0.73
N GLU A 164 -4.76 -6.18 -0.37
CA GLU A 164 -4.67 -6.59 1.02
C GLU A 164 -3.59 -5.80 1.79
N ALA A 165 -2.47 -5.45 1.16
CA ALA A 165 -1.42 -4.64 1.78
C ALA A 165 -1.92 -3.24 2.20
N VAL A 166 -2.85 -2.65 1.43
CA VAL A 166 -3.52 -1.40 1.80
C VAL A 166 -4.42 -1.62 3.02
N GLU A 167 -5.29 -2.63 2.96
CA GLU A 167 -6.30 -2.90 3.99
C GLU A 167 -5.67 -3.28 5.35
N VAL A 168 -4.65 -4.15 5.38
CA VAL A 168 -3.98 -4.50 6.66
C VAL A 168 -3.27 -3.31 7.30
N CYS A 169 -2.91 -2.31 6.50
CA CYS A 169 -2.29 -1.08 6.96
C CYS A 169 -3.30 0.01 7.33
N GLY A 170 -4.61 -0.27 7.26
CA GLY A 170 -5.68 0.66 7.69
C GLY A 170 -6.28 1.50 6.56
N GLY A 171 -5.86 1.26 5.31
CA GLY A 171 -6.43 1.91 4.14
C GLY A 171 -7.76 1.28 3.69
N PRO A 172 -8.34 1.75 2.58
CA PRO A 172 -9.62 1.27 2.08
C PRO A 172 -9.55 -0.19 1.63
N ALA A 173 -10.66 -0.92 1.77
CA ALA A 173 -10.83 -2.22 1.14
C ALA A 173 -10.95 -2.05 -0.39
N ILE A 174 -10.21 -2.86 -1.14
CA ILE A 174 -10.15 -2.78 -2.62
C ILE A 174 -10.55 -4.13 -3.22
N GLN A 175 -11.67 -4.15 -3.94
CA GLN A 175 -12.10 -5.34 -4.67
C GLN A 175 -11.34 -5.43 -6.00
N VAL A 176 -10.74 -6.59 -6.24
CA VAL A 176 -10.00 -6.89 -7.48
C VAL A 176 -10.76 -7.96 -8.25
N ARG A 177 -10.91 -7.78 -9.57
CA ARG A 177 -11.44 -8.79 -10.49
C ARG A 177 -10.41 -9.89 -10.68
N LEU A 178 -10.81 -11.16 -10.68
CA LEU A 178 -9.93 -12.31 -10.96
C LEU A 178 -10.02 -12.78 -12.43
N GLY A 179 -9.17 -13.72 -12.80
CA GLY A 179 -9.15 -14.38 -14.10
C GLY A 179 -8.08 -13.85 -15.04
N ARG A 180 -7.00 -13.26 -14.51
CA ARG A 180 -5.88 -12.76 -15.32
C ARG A 180 -5.08 -13.91 -15.92
N GLN A 181 -4.68 -13.77 -17.17
CA GLN A 181 -3.69 -14.64 -17.79
C GLN A 181 -2.29 -14.21 -17.38
N ASP A 182 -1.46 -15.18 -16.95
CA ASP A 182 -0.04 -14.93 -16.72
C ASP A 182 0.70 -14.70 -18.05
N SER A 183 1.65 -13.78 -18.03
CA SER A 183 2.66 -13.66 -19.07
C SER A 183 3.54 -14.91 -19.09
N LEU A 184 4.03 -15.28 -20.28
CA LEU A 184 4.97 -16.39 -20.46
C LEU A 184 6.43 -15.96 -20.30
N GLY A 185 6.69 -14.67 -20.07
CA GLY A 185 8.03 -14.12 -19.95
C GLY A 185 8.02 -12.67 -19.43
N PRO A 186 9.18 -12.01 -19.42
CA PRO A 186 9.30 -10.65 -18.93
C PRO A 186 8.71 -9.64 -19.91
N ASP A 187 8.18 -8.55 -19.39
CA ASP A 187 7.84 -7.35 -20.15
C ASP A 187 9.11 -6.59 -20.59
N SER A 188 8.94 -5.58 -21.45
CA SER A 188 10.03 -4.71 -21.90
C SER A 188 10.51 -3.76 -20.80
N GLU A 189 11.83 -3.52 -20.77
CA GLU A 189 12.49 -2.60 -19.84
C GLU A 189 12.19 -1.12 -20.15
N GLY A 190 12.52 -0.23 -19.21
CA GLY A 190 12.46 1.22 -19.42
C GLY A 190 11.04 1.81 -19.42
N LYS A 191 10.05 1.06 -18.91
CA LYS A 191 8.65 1.50 -18.87
C LYS A 191 8.21 2.06 -17.52
N LEU A 192 8.99 1.88 -16.47
CA LEU A 192 8.69 2.38 -15.12
C LEU A 192 9.23 3.81 -14.90
N PRO A 193 8.56 4.64 -14.06
CA PRO A 193 9.04 5.99 -13.74
C PRO A 193 10.30 5.95 -12.85
N GLU A 194 11.30 6.75 -13.20
CA GLU A 194 12.49 6.94 -12.36
C GLU A 194 12.21 7.91 -11.20
N GLU A 195 12.88 7.70 -10.06
CA GLU A 195 12.74 8.54 -8.85
C GLU A 195 13.31 9.95 -9.00
N THR A 196 14.04 10.21 -10.09
CA THR A 196 14.68 11.49 -10.41
C THR A 196 13.85 12.35 -11.38
N LEU A 197 12.74 11.82 -11.91
CA LEU A 197 11.88 12.57 -12.82
C LEU A 197 11.25 13.77 -12.12
N ASP A 198 11.16 14.89 -12.85
CA ASP A 198 10.36 16.04 -12.45
C ASP A 198 8.86 15.77 -12.66
N ALA A 199 8.01 16.72 -12.24
CA ALA A 199 6.56 16.56 -12.37
C ALA A 199 6.10 16.40 -13.83
N SER A 200 6.74 17.11 -14.77
CA SER A 200 6.44 17.00 -16.21
C SER A 200 6.74 15.60 -16.74
N GLY A 201 7.91 15.06 -16.39
CA GLY A 201 8.34 13.70 -16.72
C GLY A 201 7.41 12.65 -16.12
N LEU A 202 7.03 12.80 -14.85
CA LEU A 202 6.07 11.91 -14.18
C LEU A 202 4.69 11.94 -14.84
N LYS A 203 4.15 13.14 -15.11
CA LYS A 203 2.87 13.31 -15.83
C LYS A 203 2.92 12.64 -17.20
N LYS A 204 3.97 12.90 -17.99
CA LYS A 204 4.13 12.28 -19.31
C LYS A 204 4.24 10.76 -19.21
N CYS A 205 4.96 10.24 -18.22
CA CYS A 205 5.06 8.81 -17.98
C CYS A 205 3.68 8.19 -17.69
N PHE A 206 2.93 8.74 -16.74
CA PHE A 206 1.61 8.22 -16.34
C PHE A 206 0.54 8.41 -17.44
N GLN A 207 0.58 9.52 -18.18
CA GLN A 207 -0.33 9.76 -19.31
C GLN A 207 -0.20 8.70 -20.40
N LYS A 208 1.02 8.26 -20.73
CA LYS A 208 1.22 7.16 -21.69
C LYS A 208 0.62 5.83 -21.22
N LYS A 209 0.40 5.67 -19.92
CA LYS A 209 -0.27 4.52 -19.29
C LYS A 209 -1.78 4.72 -19.12
N GLY A 210 -2.30 5.89 -19.50
CA GLY A 210 -3.71 6.24 -19.39
C GLY A 210 -4.13 6.90 -18.09
N PHE A 211 -3.19 7.37 -17.28
CA PHE A 211 -3.49 7.99 -15.99
C PHE A 211 -3.44 9.51 -16.08
N SER A 212 -4.41 10.14 -15.44
CA SER A 212 -4.48 11.58 -15.24
C SER A 212 -3.49 12.04 -14.16
N THR A 213 -3.28 13.36 -14.06
CA THR A 213 -2.51 13.95 -12.96
C THR A 213 -3.09 13.60 -11.58
N GLN A 214 -4.42 13.57 -11.44
CA GLN A 214 -5.07 13.19 -10.18
C GLN A 214 -4.71 11.75 -9.77
N GLU A 215 -4.77 10.82 -10.73
CA GLU A 215 -4.47 9.41 -10.46
C GLU A 215 -2.98 9.17 -10.22
N LEU A 216 -2.09 9.92 -10.88
CA LEU A 216 -0.66 9.96 -10.55
C LEU A 216 -0.48 10.35 -9.07
N VAL A 217 -1.05 11.48 -8.64
CA VAL A 217 -0.89 11.96 -7.26
C VAL A 217 -1.54 11.02 -6.25
N ALA A 218 -2.71 10.44 -6.58
CA ALA A 218 -3.36 9.44 -5.75
C ALA A 218 -2.45 8.21 -5.58
N LEU A 219 -2.00 7.60 -6.68
CA LEU A 219 -1.13 6.42 -6.62
C LEU A 219 0.15 6.70 -5.84
N SER A 220 0.80 7.86 -6.04
CA SER A 220 1.99 8.26 -5.26
C SER A 220 1.79 8.21 -3.73
N GLY A 221 0.55 8.34 -3.25
CA GLY A 221 0.20 8.19 -1.83
C GLY A 221 0.58 6.84 -1.20
N ALA A 222 0.82 5.78 -2.00
CA ALA A 222 1.33 4.52 -1.43
C ALA A 222 2.73 4.66 -0.79
N HIS A 223 3.45 5.77 -1.04
CA HIS A 223 4.69 6.12 -0.35
C HIS A 223 4.51 6.47 1.14
N THR A 224 3.27 6.61 1.62
CA THR A 224 2.99 6.65 3.06
C THR A 224 3.46 5.36 3.78
N LEU A 225 3.52 4.24 3.05
CA LEU A 225 4.06 2.98 3.57
C LEU A 225 5.55 2.82 3.29
N GLY A 226 6.25 2.18 4.23
CA GLY A 226 7.66 1.86 4.12
C GLY A 226 8.58 3.00 4.58
N SER A 227 9.85 2.92 4.21
CA SER A 227 10.92 3.65 4.87
C SER A 227 11.29 4.99 4.20
N LYS A 228 10.33 5.68 3.57
CA LYS A 228 10.57 6.99 2.93
C LYS A 228 10.39 8.19 3.87
N GLY A 229 10.00 7.93 5.12
CA GLY A 229 9.93 8.95 6.18
C GLY A 229 8.60 9.70 6.28
N PHE A 230 7.57 9.27 5.55
CA PHE A 230 6.24 9.89 5.50
C PHE A 230 5.31 9.44 6.64
N GLY A 231 5.77 9.58 7.90
CA GLY A 231 5.01 9.15 9.07
C GLY A 231 5.25 7.69 9.44
N SER A 232 4.19 6.97 9.84
CA SER A 232 4.31 5.57 10.28
C SER A 232 4.47 4.63 9.08
N PRO A 233 5.56 3.83 8.98
CA PRO A 233 5.85 3.01 7.80
C PRO A 233 4.86 1.86 7.54
N THR A 234 3.88 1.69 8.43
CA THR A 234 2.90 0.60 8.42
C THR A 234 1.45 1.08 8.52
N SER A 235 1.21 2.38 8.39
CA SER A 235 -0.12 2.99 8.42
C SER A 235 -0.41 3.58 7.05
N PHE A 236 -1.46 3.10 6.39
CA PHE A 236 -1.91 3.66 5.12
C PHE A 236 -2.89 4.78 5.43
N ASP A 237 -2.35 6.01 5.48
CA ASP A 237 -3.05 7.24 5.84
C ASP A 237 -2.59 8.39 4.93
N ASN A 238 -3.07 9.61 5.15
CA ASN A 238 -2.71 10.77 4.35
C ASN A 238 -1.42 11.50 4.80
N SER A 239 -0.58 10.89 5.63
CA SER A 239 0.68 11.49 6.13
C SER A 239 1.64 11.86 5.00
N TYR A 240 1.68 11.08 3.92
CA TYR A 240 2.43 11.41 2.70
C TYR A 240 2.19 12.85 2.23
N TYR A 241 0.93 13.25 2.10
CA TYR A 241 0.58 14.57 1.58
C TYR A 241 0.84 15.68 2.61
N LYS A 242 0.53 15.44 3.88
CA LYS A 242 0.78 16.41 4.97
C LYS A 242 2.26 16.75 5.08
N VAL A 243 3.11 15.73 5.13
CA VAL A 243 4.57 15.90 5.24
C VAL A 243 5.16 16.55 3.98
N LEU A 244 4.61 16.28 2.79
CA LEU A 244 5.04 16.98 1.56
C LEU A 244 4.80 18.49 1.62
N LEU A 245 3.78 18.95 2.34
CA LEU A 245 3.48 20.37 2.51
C LEU A 245 4.34 21.04 3.60
N GLU A 246 4.97 20.25 4.48
CA GLU A 246 5.79 20.71 5.61
C GLU A 246 7.29 20.81 5.24
N LYS A 247 7.68 21.90 4.57
CA LYS A 247 9.09 22.20 4.28
C LYS A 247 9.82 22.71 5.54
N PRO A 248 11.12 22.38 5.75
CA PRO A 248 11.98 21.54 4.92
C PRO A 248 11.86 20.03 5.23
N TRP A 249 12.02 19.17 4.22
CA TRP A 249 11.90 17.71 4.33
C TRP A 249 13.15 17.02 4.92
N ILE A 250 13.46 17.35 6.18
CA ILE A 250 14.65 16.85 6.88
C ILE A 250 14.24 15.84 7.94
N SER A 251 14.84 14.64 7.93
CA SER A 251 14.65 13.67 9.01
C SER A 251 15.39 14.10 10.28
N SER A 252 14.77 13.87 11.44
CA SER A 252 15.29 14.23 12.76
C SER A 252 16.28 13.21 13.36
N GLY A 253 16.54 12.10 12.66
CA GLY A 253 17.54 11.09 13.03
C GLY A 253 18.90 11.41 12.41
N GLY A 254 19.99 11.27 13.17
CA GLY A 254 21.36 11.68 12.76
C GLY A 254 21.82 11.25 11.36
N MET A 255 22.76 12.04 10.81
CA MET A 255 23.03 12.29 9.38
C MET A 255 21.76 12.73 8.64
N PRO A 256 21.69 13.95 8.07
CA PRO A 256 20.47 14.44 7.42
C PRO A 256 20.09 13.50 6.26
N SER A 257 19.10 12.64 6.47
CA SER A 257 18.43 11.90 5.40
C SER A 257 17.20 12.70 4.98
N MET A 258 17.02 12.87 3.67
CA MET A 258 15.90 13.61 3.11
C MET A 258 14.64 12.75 3.19
N ILE A 259 13.53 13.30 3.68
CA ILE A 259 12.23 12.61 3.63
C ILE A 259 11.74 12.61 2.19
N GLY A 260 11.30 11.46 1.69
CA GLY A 260 10.80 11.29 0.32
C GLY A 260 11.89 11.18 -0.74
N LEU A 261 11.43 11.01 -1.99
CA LEU A 261 12.26 10.96 -3.19
C LEU A 261 12.29 12.31 -3.91
N PRO A 262 13.29 12.57 -4.78
CA PRO A 262 13.29 13.76 -5.63
C PRO A 262 11.98 13.92 -6.45
N SER A 263 11.45 12.81 -6.96
CA SER A 263 10.16 12.76 -7.66
C SER A 263 8.98 13.16 -6.78
N ASP A 264 9.02 12.84 -5.48
CA ASP A 264 7.95 13.26 -4.55
C ASP A 264 7.97 14.78 -4.35
N HIS A 265 9.17 15.35 -4.19
CA HIS A 265 9.34 16.80 -4.07
C HIS A 265 8.94 17.54 -5.34
N ALA A 266 9.28 16.99 -6.51
CA ALA A 266 8.92 17.58 -7.79
C ALA A 266 7.39 17.73 -7.96
N LEU A 267 6.59 16.80 -7.44
CA LEU A 267 5.12 16.91 -7.48
C LEU A 267 4.60 18.11 -6.70
N VAL A 268 5.31 18.57 -5.66
CA VAL A 268 4.91 19.75 -4.86
C VAL A 268 5.16 21.06 -5.62
N GLU A 269 6.11 21.05 -6.57
CA GLU A 269 6.49 22.23 -7.36
C GLU A 269 5.61 22.44 -8.61
N ASP A 270 4.69 21.51 -8.93
CA ASP A 270 3.74 21.63 -10.03
C ASP A 270 2.34 22.01 -9.51
N ASP A 271 1.75 23.08 -10.05
CA ASP A 271 0.49 23.65 -9.56
C ASP A 271 -0.69 22.66 -9.55
N GLU A 272 -0.79 21.82 -10.59
CA GLU A 272 -1.89 20.86 -10.71
C GLU A 272 -1.71 19.70 -9.73
N CYS A 273 -0.49 19.19 -9.59
CA CYS A 273 -0.14 18.17 -8.61
C CYS A 273 -0.36 18.70 -7.18
N LEU A 274 0.15 19.90 -6.89
CA LEU A 274 0.02 20.57 -5.60
C LEU A 274 -1.45 20.76 -5.19
N ARG A 275 -2.33 21.07 -6.14
CA ARG A 275 -3.78 21.15 -5.89
C ARG A 275 -4.34 19.83 -5.35
N TRP A 276 -3.99 18.70 -5.96
CA TRP A 276 -4.44 17.39 -5.49
C TRP A 276 -3.77 16.99 -4.16
N ILE A 277 -2.49 17.29 -3.99
CA ILE A 277 -1.76 17.07 -2.72
C ILE A 277 -2.48 17.78 -1.56
N LYS A 278 -2.87 19.06 -1.73
CA LYS A 278 -3.62 19.82 -0.72
C LYS A 278 -4.97 19.16 -0.41
N ASN A 279 -5.73 18.80 -1.43
CA ASN A 279 -7.03 18.14 -1.25
C ASN A 279 -6.91 16.83 -0.44
N TYR A 280 -5.89 16.02 -0.74
CA TYR A 280 -5.66 14.75 -0.04
C TYR A 280 -5.08 14.93 1.37
N ALA A 281 -4.26 15.96 1.60
CA ALA A 281 -3.80 16.33 2.94
C ALA A 281 -4.96 16.77 3.85
N ASP A 282 -5.93 17.50 3.30
CA ASP A 282 -7.11 18.00 4.02
C ASP A 282 -8.20 16.93 4.19
N ASN A 283 -8.32 15.99 3.24
CA ASN A 283 -9.38 14.97 3.22
C ASN A 283 -8.85 13.57 2.91
N GLU A 284 -8.59 12.79 3.95
CA GLU A 284 -8.13 11.40 3.85
C GLU A 284 -9.14 10.48 3.15
N ASN A 285 -10.45 10.68 3.36
CA ASN A 285 -11.46 9.85 2.71
C ASN A 285 -11.45 10.06 1.18
N MET A 286 -11.19 11.29 0.74
CA MET A 286 -11.03 11.59 -0.69
C MET A 286 -9.80 10.89 -1.27
N PHE A 287 -8.66 10.93 -0.54
CA PHE A 287 -7.48 10.17 -0.92
C PHE A 287 -7.78 8.67 -1.03
N PHE A 288 -8.44 8.08 -0.04
CA PHE A 288 -8.77 6.65 -0.04
C PHE A 288 -9.67 6.26 -1.22
N GLU A 289 -10.68 7.06 -1.51
CA GLU A 289 -11.57 6.84 -2.66
C GLU A 289 -10.80 6.87 -3.98
N ASP A 290 -10.03 7.93 -4.21
CA ASP A 290 -9.29 8.13 -5.46
C ASP A 290 -8.15 7.12 -5.61
N PHE A 291 -7.46 6.76 -4.51
CA PHE A 291 -6.45 5.70 -4.51
C PHE A 291 -7.05 4.36 -4.88
N ARG A 292 -8.19 3.98 -4.28
CA ARG A 292 -8.87 2.73 -4.60
C ARG A 292 -9.23 2.66 -6.09
N ASN A 293 -9.81 3.74 -6.63
CA ASN A 293 -10.22 3.79 -8.02
C ASN A 293 -9.02 3.73 -8.98
N ALA A 294 -7.96 4.47 -8.69
CA ALA A 294 -6.72 4.43 -9.46
C ALA A 294 -6.01 3.07 -9.36
N TYR A 295 -6.04 2.42 -8.20
CA TYR A 295 -5.51 1.07 -8.01
C TYR A 295 -6.26 0.04 -8.86
N VAL A 296 -7.60 0.06 -8.83
CA VAL A 296 -8.43 -0.84 -9.65
C VAL A 296 -8.14 -0.65 -11.13
N LYS A 297 -7.99 0.60 -11.58
CA LYS A 297 -7.56 0.90 -12.96
C LYS A 297 -6.18 0.33 -13.25
N LEU A 298 -5.19 0.58 -12.38
CA LEU A 298 -3.83 0.06 -12.50
C LEU A 298 -3.79 -1.46 -12.67
N VAL A 299 -4.47 -2.21 -11.81
CA VAL A 299 -4.43 -3.68 -11.86
C VAL A 299 -5.32 -4.29 -12.96
N ASN A 300 -6.05 -3.47 -13.71
CA ASN A 300 -6.86 -3.89 -14.86
C ASN A 300 -6.27 -3.42 -16.21
N SER A 301 -5.26 -2.55 -16.18
CA SER A 301 -4.55 -2.10 -17.38
C SER A 301 -3.69 -3.21 -17.98
N GLY A 302 -3.76 -3.36 -19.32
CA GLY A 302 -2.96 -4.33 -20.07
C GLY A 302 -3.33 -5.80 -19.86
N VAL A 303 -4.40 -6.08 -19.11
CA VAL A 303 -4.78 -7.43 -18.72
C VAL A 303 -5.42 -8.21 -19.87
N ARG A 304 -4.97 -9.45 -20.06
CA ARG A 304 -5.71 -10.48 -20.79
C ARG A 304 -6.49 -11.34 -19.80
N TRP A 305 -7.77 -11.56 -20.07
CA TRP A 305 -8.66 -12.33 -19.20
C TRP A 305 -8.87 -13.73 -19.77
N ASN A 306 -8.91 -14.75 -18.91
CA ASN A 306 -9.43 -16.05 -19.31
C ASN A 306 -10.88 -15.89 -19.77
N SER A 307 -11.24 -16.52 -20.90
CA SER A 307 -12.63 -16.61 -21.33
C SER A 307 -13.44 -17.35 -20.26
N LEU A 308 -14.58 -16.77 -19.88
CA LEU A 308 -15.55 -17.36 -18.97
C LEU A 308 -16.16 -18.65 -19.55
#